data_AF-A0A257MBC6-F1
#
_entry.id   AF-A0A257MBC6-F1
#
_cell.length_a   1.000
_cell.length_b   1.000
_cell.length_c   1.000
_cell.angle_alpha   90.00
_cell.angle_beta   90.00
_cell.angle_gamma   90.00
#
_symmetry.space_group_name_H-M   'P 1'
#
loop_
_entity.id
_entity.type
_entity.pdbx_description
1 polymer ?
#
loop_
_entity_poly.entity_id
_entity_poly.type
_entity_poly.pdbx_seq_one_letter_code
_entity_poly.pdbx_strand_id
1 'polypeptide(L)' 'MIRARLFFWGREAEAAARAVEPDNLPNMILESGEGQLSLQFSTEKIGTLLSTVDDLLMNLKIAEETLRVAEDR' A
#
# COMPACT_ATOMS: atom_id res chain seq x y z
N MET A 1 -18.56 -0.03 11.50
CA MET A 1 -17.82 -0.27 10.25
C MET A 1 -17.19 0.99 9.72
N ILE A 2 -15.86 1.06 9.77
CA ILE A 2 -15.00 2.10 9.20
C ILE A 2 -14.53 1.60 7.83
N ARG A 3 -14.56 2.45 6.82
CA ARG A 3 -14.01 2.18 5.49
C ARG A 3 -12.88 3.15 5.22
N ALA A 4 -11.76 2.64 4.74
CA ALA A 4 -10.62 3.44 4.34
C ALA A 4 -10.27 3.16 2.89
N ARG A 5 -9.88 4.21 2.18
CA ARG A 5 -9.30 4.12 0.86
C ARG A 5 -8.09 5.03 0.79
N LEU A 6 -6.93 4.46 0.48
CA LEU A 6 -5.68 5.15 0.27
C LEU A 6 -5.41 5.21 -1.23
N PHE A 7 -4.88 6.35 -1.69
CA PHE A 7 -4.49 6.56 -3.06
C PHE A 7 -3.06 7.07 -3.11
N PHE A 8 -2.27 6.47 -3.99
CA PHE A 8 -0.89 6.84 -4.26
C PHE A 8 -0.73 7.05 -5.76
N TRP A 9 0.06 8.05 -6.13
CA TRP A 9 0.37 8.39 -7.51
C TRP A 9 1.88 8.53 -7.67
N GLY A 10 2.42 8.03 -8.76
CA GLY A 10 3.85 8.10 -9.04
C GLY A 10 4.30 7.02 -10.01
N ARG A 11 5.51 7.15 -10.53
CA ARG A 11 6.09 6.12 -11.41
C ARG A 11 6.29 4.80 -10.67
N GLU A 12 6.44 4.89 -9.35
CA GLU A 12 6.73 3.83 -8.43
C GLU A 12 5.45 3.13 -7.92
N ALA A 13 4.25 3.64 -8.28
CA ALA A 13 2.97 3.12 -7.79
C ALA A 13 2.75 1.63 -8.11
N GLU A 14 3.24 1.16 -9.26
CA GLU A 14 3.13 -0.24 -9.67
C GLU A 14 4.13 -1.15 -8.93
N ALA A 15 5.32 -0.63 -8.60
CA ALA A 15 6.28 -1.37 -7.79
C ALA A 15 5.84 -1.43 -6.32
N ALA A 16 5.26 -0.33 -5.82
CA ALA A 16 4.56 -0.24 -4.55
C ALA A 16 3.42 -1.28 -4.45
N ALA A 17 2.62 -1.45 -5.51
CA ALA A 17 1.55 -2.45 -5.57
C ALA A 17 2.08 -3.86 -5.30
N ARG A 18 3.19 -4.24 -5.96
CA ARG A 18 3.82 -5.56 -5.81
C ARG A 18 4.41 -5.78 -4.42
N ALA A 19 4.91 -4.73 -3.78
CA ALA A 19 5.46 -4.82 -2.43
C ALA A 19 4.38 -5.05 -1.37
N VAL A 20 3.16 -4.58 -1.62
CA VAL A 20 2.03 -4.67 -0.67
C VAL A 20 1.17 -5.92 -0.92
N GLU A 21 1.18 -6.48 -2.13
CA GLU A 21 0.39 -7.66 -2.52
C GLU A 21 0.54 -8.87 -1.57
N PRO A 22 1.72 -9.23 -1.05
CA PRO A 22 1.88 -10.35 -0.12
C PRO A 22 1.14 -10.16 1.21
N ASP A 23 0.95 -8.91 1.65
CA ASP A 23 0.32 -8.55 2.91
C ASP A 23 -1.17 -8.22 2.75
N ASN A 24 -1.75 -8.56 1.59
CA ASN A 24 -3.16 -8.33 1.33
C ASN A 24 -4.03 -9.10 2.34
N LEU A 25 -4.77 -8.35 3.17
CA LEU A 25 -5.80 -8.92 4.03
C LEU A 25 -6.99 -9.40 3.17
N PRO A 26 -7.75 -10.43 3.58
CA PRO A 26 -8.87 -10.98 2.80
C PRO A 26 -9.98 -9.97 2.46
N ASN A 27 -10.07 -8.88 3.20
CA ASN A 27 -11.01 -7.78 3.05
C ASN A 27 -10.38 -6.52 2.40
N MET A 28 -9.18 -6.64 1.84
CA MET A 28 -8.49 -5.57 1.15
C MET A 28 -8.58 -5.74 -0.37
N ILE A 29 -8.95 -4.66 -1.04
CA ILE A 29 -8.96 -4.54 -2.49
C ILE A 29 -7.77 -3.67 -2.87
N LEU A 30 -6.87 -4.23 -3.66
CA LEU A 30 -5.73 -3.54 -4.24
C LEU A 30 -5.98 -3.37 -5.74
N GLU A 31 -5.91 -2.13 -6.23
CA GLU A 31 -6.01 -1.81 -7.65
C GLU A 31 -4.77 -1.00 -8.05
N SER A 32 -4.09 -1.40 -9.12
CA SER A 32 -2.94 -0.66 -9.67
C SER A 32 -3.05 -0.53 -11.19
N GLY A 33 -2.58 0.59 -11.72
CA GLY A 33 -2.59 0.89 -13.15
C GLY A 33 -2.35 2.37 -13.43
N GLU A 34 -1.84 2.70 -14.62
CA GLU A 34 -1.65 4.10 -15.09
C GLU A 34 -0.85 5.00 -14.13
N GLY A 35 0.11 4.44 -13.38
CA GLY A 35 0.89 5.20 -12.38
C GLY A 35 0.11 5.51 -11.09
N GLN A 36 -0.96 4.79 -10.83
CA GLN A 36 -1.77 4.89 -9.62
C GLN A 36 -1.84 3.53 -8.90
N LEU A 37 -1.89 3.62 -7.57
CA LEU A 37 -2.20 2.52 -6.65
C LEU A 37 -3.35 2.96 -5.74
N SER A 38 -4.35 2.10 -5.58
CA SER A 38 -5.40 2.29 -4.58
C SER A 38 -5.58 1.05 -3.72
N LEU A 39 -5.75 1.29 -2.43
CA LEU A 39 -5.95 0.27 -1.39
C LEU A 39 -7.23 0.58 -0.65
N GLN A 40 -8.17 -0.36 -0.63
CA GLN A 40 -9.45 -0.21 0.03
C GLN A 40 -9.70 -1.36 0.99
N PHE A 41 -10.08 -1.06 2.24
CA PHE A 41 -10.45 -2.06 3.23
C PHE A 41 -11.47 -1.52 4.23
N SER A 42 -12.06 -2.41 5.02
CA SER A 42 -13.00 -2.06 6.09
C SER A 42 -12.68 -2.77 7.39
N THR A 43 -12.85 -2.08 8.52
CA THR A 43 -12.62 -2.61 9.86
C THR A 43 -13.65 -2.06 10.86
N GLU A 44 -13.84 -2.73 11.99
CA GLU A 44 -14.77 -2.29 13.04
C GLU A 44 -14.12 -1.41 14.11
N LYS A 45 -12.78 -1.44 14.24
CA LYS A 45 -12.06 -0.77 15.33
C LYS A 45 -11.10 0.28 14.76
N ILE A 46 -11.15 1.49 15.32
CA ILE A 46 -10.24 2.59 14.92
C ILE A 46 -8.76 2.25 15.17
N GLY A 47 -8.46 1.50 16.24
CA GLY A 47 -7.09 1.04 16.50
C GLY A 47 -6.57 0.09 15.43
N THR A 48 -7.44 -0.77 14.89
CA THR A 48 -7.09 -1.66 13.77
C THR A 48 -6.90 -0.88 12.48
N LEU A 49 -7.71 0.16 12.23
CA LEU A 49 -7.45 1.06 11.10
C LEU A 49 -6.04 1.66 11.20
N LEU A 50 -5.70 2.20 12.36
CA LEU A 50 -4.42 2.87 12.58
C LEU A 50 -3.25 1.92 12.33
N SER A 51 -3.26 0.72 12.94
CA SER A 51 -2.18 -0.25 12.75
C SER A 51 -2.08 -0.71 11.30
N THR A 52 -3.20 -1.02 10.63
CA THR A 52 -3.18 -1.45 9.23
C THR A 52 -2.65 -0.36 8.30
N VAL A 53 -3.02 0.91 8.51
CA VAL A 53 -2.45 2.01 7.71
C VAL A 53 -0.96 2.16 7.96
N ASP A 54 -0.50 2.06 9.21
CA ASP A 54 0.93 2.17 9.56
C ASP A 54 1.76 1.05 8.91
N ASP A 55 1.28 -0.20 8.99
CA ASP A 55 1.92 -1.37 8.36
C ASP A 55 2.02 -1.18 6.82
N LEU A 56 0.92 -0.75 6.18
CA LEU A 56 0.90 -0.50 4.73
C LEU A 56 1.89 0.60 4.32
N LEU A 57 1.94 1.71 5.05
CA LEU A 57 2.86 2.82 4.76
C LEU A 57 4.32 2.41 4.99
N MET A 58 4.59 1.57 5.98
CA MET A 58 5.94 1.04 6.22
C MET A 58 6.41 0.15 5.07
N ASN A 59 5.56 -0.74 4.56
CA ASN A 59 5.87 -1.58 3.40
C ASN A 59 6.17 -0.75 2.15
N LEU A 60 5.37 0.30 1.90
CA LEU A 60 5.57 1.22 0.79
C LEU A 60 6.91 1.96 0.89
N LYS A 61 7.26 2.44 2.09
CA LYS A 61 8.55 3.09 2.34
C LYS A 61 9.72 2.16 2.02
N ILE A 62 9.69 0.92 2.50
CA ILE A 62 10.75 -0.08 2.25
C ILE A 62 10.86 -0.38 0.75
N ALA A 63 9.73 -0.48 0.04
CA ALA A 63 9.70 -0.69 -1.40
C ALA A 63 10.38 0.46 -2.15
N GLU A 64 10.05 1.71 -1.83
CA GLU A 64 10.68 2.90 -2.42
C GLU A 64 12.19 2.94 -2.15
N GLU A 65 12.61 2.68 -0.91
CA GLU A 65 14.04 2.65 -0.55
C GLU A 65 14.79 1.55 -1.33
N THR A 66 14.18 0.38 -1.49
CA THR A 66 14.76 -0.75 -2.24
C THR A 66 14.91 -0.44 -3.73
N LEU A 67 13.92 0.22 -4.33
CA LEU A 67 13.97 0.62 -5.74
C LEU A 67 15.09 1.63 -6.00
N ARG A 68 15.25 2.65 -5.14
CA ARG A 68 16.33 3.64 -5.28
C ARG A 68 17.71 3.00 -5.25
N VAL A 69 17.93 2.03 -4.34
CA VAL A 69 19.21 1.30 -4.26
C VAL A 69 19.46 0.43 -5.50
N ALA A 70 18.41 -0.06 -6.16
CA ALA A 70 18.52 -0.82 -7.40
C ALA A 70 18.78 0.07 -8.63
N GLU A 71 18.29 1.31 -8.65
CA GLU A 71 18.51 2.29 -9.72
C GLU A 71 19.89 2.97 -9.65
N ASP A 72 20.47 3.10 -8.45
CA ASP A 72 21.81 3.66 -8.22
C ASP A 72 22.98 2.67 -8.51
N ARG A 73 22.67 1.48 -9.05
CA ARG A 73 23.64 0.43 -9.43
C ARG A 73 23.69 0.21 -10.93
#